data_AF-X0V6H4-F1
#
_entry.id   AF-X0V6H4-F1
#
_cell.length_a   1.000
_cell.length_b   1.000
_cell.length_c   1.000
_cell.angle_alpha   90.00
_cell.angle_beta   90.00
_cell.angle_gamma   90.00
#
_symmetry.space_group_name_H-M   'P 1'
#
loop_
_entity.id
_entity.type
_entity.pdbx_description
1 polymer ?
#
loop_
_entity_poly.entity_id
_entity_poly.type
_entity_poly.pdbx_seq_one_letter_code
_entity_poly.pdbx_strand_id
1 'polypeptide(L)'
;MKKIAFLLVFVAVFWGCQTFSPSYKSGTEAAINKDWDEAVKHYERAVLGDPKNSVYRLALMRARVAAGYDHLYKARQLAAENKKEEALREYDMALTYDPASKVIAE
;
A
#
# COMPACT_ATOMS: atom_id res chain seq x y z
N MET A 1 -8.39 -22.07 44.73
CA MET A 1 -8.71 -20.72 44.21
C MET A 1 -7.51 -19.99 43.61
N LYS A 2 -6.38 -19.83 44.33
CA LYS A 2 -5.16 -19.18 43.79
C LYS A 2 -4.55 -19.85 42.53
N LYS A 3 -4.59 -21.19 42.45
CA LYS A 3 -4.10 -21.96 41.28
C LYS A 3 -4.97 -21.80 40.02
N ILE A 4 -6.28 -21.61 40.20
CA ILE A 4 -7.25 -21.39 39.11
C ILE A 4 -7.08 -19.96 38.57
N ALA A 5 -6.85 -18.99 39.45
CA ALA A 5 -6.52 -17.61 39.06
C ALA A 5 -5.21 -17.54 38.27
N PHE A 6 -4.17 -18.29 38.65
CA PHE A 6 -2.92 -18.37 37.90
C PHE A 6 -3.08 -19.01 36.51
N LEU A 7 -3.92 -20.06 36.40
CA LEU A 7 -4.23 -20.72 35.14
C LEU A 7 -5.03 -19.81 34.18
N LEU A 8 -5.96 -19.01 34.70
CA LEU A 8 -6.75 -18.05 33.90
C LEU A 8 -5.90 -16.89 33.37
N VAL A 9 -4.92 -16.41 34.15
CA VAL A 9 -3.98 -15.37 33.70
C VAL A 9 -3.06 -15.90 32.60
N PHE A 10 -2.62 -17.16 32.66
CA PHE A 10 -1.72 -17.74 31.66
C PHE A 10 -2.39 -17.97 30.29
N VAL A 11 -3.70 -18.28 30.28
CA VAL A 11 -4.48 -18.44 29.03
C VAL A 11 -4.76 -17.10 28.34
N ALA A 12 -4.89 -16.00 29.10
CA ALA A 12 -5.17 -14.68 28.55
C ALA A 12 -4.00 -14.06 27.75
N VAL A 13 -2.75 -14.51 27.99
CA VAL A 13 -1.55 -13.94 27.33
C VAL A 13 -1.34 -14.47 25.91
N PHE A 14 -2.00 -15.58 25.52
CA PHE A 14 -1.81 -16.19 24.19
C PHE A 14 -2.61 -15.55 23.04
N TRP A 15 -3.34 -14.47 23.29
CA TRP A 15 -4.17 -13.79 22.30
C TRP A 15 -3.50 -12.53 21.70
N GLY A 16 -2.17 -12.47 21.69
CA GLY A 16 -1.43 -11.24 21.36
C GLY A 16 -0.65 -11.21 20.04
N CYS A 17 -0.48 -12.33 19.32
CA CYS A 17 0.29 -12.34 18.08
C CYS A 17 -0.64 -12.22 16.86
N GLN A 18 -1.03 -11.01 16.49
CA GLN A 18 -1.67 -10.78 15.20
C GLN A 18 -0.62 -10.93 14.08
N THR A 19 -0.55 -12.11 13.48
CA THR A 19 0.22 -12.34 12.26
C THR A 19 -0.38 -11.51 11.12
N PHE A 20 0.44 -10.73 10.41
CA PHE A 20 -0.01 -9.99 9.24
C PHE A 20 -0.55 -10.91 8.14
N SER A 21 -1.54 -10.42 7.40
CA SER A 21 -2.19 -11.16 6.33
C SER A 21 -1.21 -11.51 5.20
N PRO A 22 -1.41 -12.63 4.49
CA PRO A 22 -0.62 -12.95 3.30
C PRO A 22 -0.62 -11.82 2.27
N SER A 23 -1.76 -11.15 2.07
CA SER A 23 -1.88 -10.01 1.15
C SER A 23 -0.99 -8.83 1.55
N TYR A 24 -0.90 -8.52 2.84
CA TYR A 24 0.02 -7.48 3.31
C TYR A 24 1.50 -7.84 3.05
N LYS A 25 1.87 -9.11 3.26
CA LYS A 25 3.23 -9.58 2.98
C LYS A 25 3.57 -9.47 1.49
N SER A 26 2.71 -9.96 0.60
CA SER A 26 2.91 -9.82 -0.85
C SER A 26 2.96 -8.37 -1.31
N GLY A 27 2.12 -7.49 -0.73
CA GLY A 27 2.19 -6.06 -1.04
C GLY A 27 3.50 -5.42 -0.59
N THR A 28 4.05 -5.89 0.52
CA THR A 28 5.36 -5.43 1.04
C THR A 28 6.51 -5.93 0.18
N GLU A 29 6.44 -7.16 -0.32
CA GLU A 29 7.41 -7.71 -1.26
C GLU A 29 7.40 -6.93 -2.59
N ALA A 30 6.22 -6.70 -3.17
CA ALA A 30 6.07 -5.87 -4.36
C ALA A 30 6.61 -4.44 -4.14
N ALA A 31 6.30 -3.83 -3.00
CA ALA A 31 6.80 -2.51 -2.64
C ALA A 31 8.34 -2.47 -2.53
N ILE A 32 8.97 -3.50 -1.97
CA ILE A 32 10.44 -3.63 -1.91
C ILE A 32 11.04 -3.70 -3.33
N ASN A 33 10.37 -4.41 -4.23
CA ASN A 33 10.77 -4.51 -5.63
C ASN A 33 10.43 -3.26 -6.46
N LYS A 34 9.77 -2.26 -5.86
CA LYS A 34 9.23 -1.05 -6.52
C LYS A 34 8.14 -1.35 -7.55
N ASP A 35 7.50 -2.51 -7.45
CA ASP A 35 6.31 -2.87 -8.24
C ASP A 35 5.08 -2.23 -7.60
N TRP A 36 5.01 -0.89 -7.64
CA TRP A 36 4.06 -0.11 -6.84
C TRP A 36 2.60 -0.40 -7.18
N ASP A 37 2.27 -0.60 -8.45
CA ASP A 37 0.92 -1.00 -8.87
C ASP A 37 0.48 -2.32 -8.22
N GLU A 38 1.37 -3.30 -8.18
CA GLU A 38 1.07 -4.61 -7.59
C GLU A 38 1.00 -4.51 -6.06
N ALA A 39 1.86 -3.69 -5.46
CA ALA A 39 1.80 -3.36 -4.05
C ALA A 39 0.44 -2.76 -3.67
N VAL A 40 -0.08 -1.80 -4.46
CA VAL A 40 -1.41 -1.22 -4.26
C VAL A 40 -2.49 -2.31 -4.27
N LYS A 41 -2.53 -3.17 -5.29
CA LYS A 41 -3.55 -4.24 -5.37
C LYS A 41 -3.52 -5.19 -4.17
N HIS A 42 -2.33 -5.56 -3.71
CA HIS A 42 -2.17 -6.44 -2.56
C HIS A 42 -2.57 -5.76 -1.24
N TYR A 43 -2.19 -4.49 -1.06
CA TYR A 43 -2.59 -3.73 0.12
C TYR A 43 -4.09 -3.41 0.13
N GLU A 44 -4.72 -3.19 -1.02
CA GLU A 44 -6.19 -3.08 -1.10
C GLU A 44 -6.86 -4.36 -0.60
N ARG A 45 -6.39 -5.53 -1.05
CA ARG A 45 -6.88 -6.81 -0.53
C ARG A 45 -6.66 -6.96 0.98
N ALA A 46 -5.52 -6.50 1.50
CA ALA A 46 -5.27 -6.50 2.95
C ALA A 46 -6.25 -5.59 3.70
N VAL A 47 -6.51 -4.38 3.20
CA VAL A 47 -7.48 -3.43 3.77
C VAL A 47 -8.91 -3.97 3.68
N LEU A 48 -9.29 -4.63 2.59
CA LEU A 48 -10.60 -5.27 2.47
C LEU A 48 -10.79 -6.38 3.51
N GLY A 49 -9.74 -7.14 3.81
CA GLY A 49 -9.77 -8.21 4.82
C GLY A 49 -9.84 -7.70 6.26
N ASP A 50 -9.19 -6.57 6.56
CA ASP A 50 -9.28 -5.89 7.86
C ASP A 50 -9.27 -4.35 7.71
N PRO A 51 -10.44 -3.74 7.48
CA PRO A 51 -10.53 -2.30 7.22
C PRO A 51 -10.13 -1.43 8.41
N LYS A 52 -10.18 -1.97 9.63
CA LYS A 52 -9.85 -1.24 10.87
C LYS A 52 -8.36 -1.27 11.18
N ASN A 53 -7.58 -2.12 10.52
CA ASN A 53 -6.13 -2.16 10.64
C ASN A 53 -5.46 -0.88 10.10
N SER A 54 -4.88 -0.08 11.00
CA SER A 54 -4.19 1.15 10.61
C SER A 54 -2.92 0.90 9.79
N VAL A 55 -2.23 -0.23 10.01
CA VAL A 55 -1.00 -0.58 9.29
C VAL A 55 -1.31 -0.84 7.81
N TYR A 56 -2.39 -1.58 7.51
CA TYR A 56 -2.77 -1.86 6.13
C TYR A 56 -3.22 -0.61 5.39
N ARG A 57 -4.02 0.25 6.04
CA ARG A 57 -4.45 1.52 5.43
C ARG A 57 -3.27 2.44 5.16
N LEU A 58 -2.33 2.53 6.10
CA LEU A 58 -1.13 3.36 5.93
C LEU A 58 -0.23 2.83 4.81
N ALA A 59 -0.05 1.50 4.73
CA ALA A 59 0.72 0.87 3.66
C ALA A 59 0.09 1.12 2.28
N LEU A 60 -1.23 0.97 2.16
CA LEU A 60 -1.96 1.29 0.92
C LEU A 60 -1.79 2.75 0.53
N MET A 61 -1.96 3.67 1.48
CA MET A 61 -1.79 5.11 1.21
C MET A 61 -0.38 5.42 0.68
N ARG A 62 0.66 4.87 1.31
CA ARG A 62 2.06 5.05 0.87
C ARG A 62 2.32 4.45 -0.50
N ALA A 63 1.80 3.24 -0.76
CA ALA A 63 1.96 2.58 -2.05
C ALA A 63 1.30 3.38 -3.18
N ARG A 64 0.12 3.95 -2.96
CA ARG A 64 -0.55 4.81 -3.94
C ARG A 64 0.25 6.06 -4.25
N VAL A 65 0.76 6.76 -3.23
CA VAL A 65 1.64 7.92 -3.45
C VAL A 65 2.88 7.52 -4.25
N ALA A 66 3.51 6.39 -3.92
CA ALA A 66 4.68 5.89 -4.65
C ALA A 66 4.36 5.53 -6.11
N ALA A 67 3.24 4.85 -6.38
CA ALA A 67 2.77 4.56 -7.73
C ALA A 67 2.52 5.85 -8.53
N GLY A 68 1.90 6.85 -7.90
CA GLY A 68 1.70 8.17 -8.50
C GLY A 68 3.01 8.82 -8.95
N TYR A 69 4.05 8.79 -8.11
CA TYR A 69 5.37 9.30 -8.47
C TYR A 69 6.07 8.48 -9.57
N ASP A 70 5.90 7.16 -9.58
CA ASP A 70 6.49 6.30 -10.60
C ASP A 70 5.89 6.58 -11.99
N HIS A 71 4.57 6.67 -12.07
CA HIS A 71 3.86 7.07 -13.29
C HIS A 71 4.22 8.50 -13.71
N LEU A 72 4.33 9.44 -12.79
CA LEU A 72 4.76 10.82 -13.09
C LEU A 72 6.17 10.84 -13.70
N TYR A 73 7.10 10.08 -13.13
CA TYR A 73 8.46 9.99 -13.64
C TYR A 73 8.48 9.45 -15.08
N LYS A 74 7.74 8.37 -15.34
CA LYS A 74 7.60 7.77 -16.66
C LYS A 74 6.95 8.74 -17.66
N ALA A 75 5.91 9.46 -17.24
CA ALA A 75 5.26 10.48 -18.05
C ALA A 75 6.24 11.57 -18.50
N ARG A 76 7.10 12.06 -17.59
CA ARG A 76 8.12 13.06 -17.91
C ARG A 76 9.18 12.56 -18.88
N GLN A 77 9.59 11.28 -18.76
CA GLN A 77 10.51 10.66 -19.72
C GLN A 77 9.89 10.60 -21.12
N LEU A 78 8.65 10.10 -21.23
CA LEU A 78 7.93 10.00 -22.51
C LEU A 78 7.71 11.39 -23.14
N ALA A 79 7.40 12.39 -22.32
CA ALA A 79 7.28 13.77 -22.80
C ALA A 79 8.60 14.31 -23.36
N ALA A 80 9.72 14.04 -22.71
CA ALA A 80 11.06 14.40 -23.21
C ALA A 80 11.42 13.68 -24.53
N GLU A 81 10.85 12.50 -24.77
CA GLU A 81 10.97 11.75 -26.03
C GLU A 81 9.97 12.18 -27.11
N ASN A 82 9.19 13.25 -26.91
CA ASN A 82 8.08 13.68 -27.77
C ASN A 82 6.94 12.66 -27.95
N LYS A 83 6.83 11.66 -27.07
CA LYS A 83 5.73 10.66 -27.07
C LYS A 83 4.54 11.19 -26.28
N LYS A 84 3.91 12.24 -26.80
CA LYS A 84 2.91 13.05 -26.08
C LYS A 84 1.70 12.23 -25.61
N GLU A 85 1.15 11.38 -26.45
CA GLU A 85 -0.05 10.59 -26.12
C GLU A 85 0.26 9.53 -25.05
N GLU A 86 1.46 8.96 -25.05
CA GLU A 86 1.90 8.02 -24.02
C GLU A 86 2.13 8.74 -22.69
N ALA A 87 2.78 9.91 -22.73
CA ALA A 87 3.01 10.73 -21.55
C ALA A 87 1.69 11.13 -20.86
N LEU A 88 0.69 11.56 -21.63
CA LEU A 88 -0.63 11.95 -21.07
C LEU A 88 -1.30 10.79 -20.33
N ARG A 89 -1.25 9.57 -20.87
CA ARG A 89 -1.82 8.39 -20.18
C ARG A 89 -1.12 8.11 -18.85
N GLU A 90 0.19 8.28 -18.81
CA GLU A 90 0.96 8.10 -17.56
C GLU A 90 0.68 9.22 -16.55
N TYR A 91 0.47 10.48 -17.00
CA TYR A 91 0.00 11.55 -16.13
C TYR A 91 -1.39 11.25 -15.53
N ASP A 92 -2.32 10.74 -16.35
CA ASP A 92 -3.66 10.36 -15.88
C ASP A 92 -3.61 9.23 -14.84
N MET A 93 -2.73 8.25 -15.05
CA MET A 93 -2.48 7.18 -14.07
C MET A 93 -1.89 7.75 -12.77
N ALA A 94 -0.94 8.68 -12.86
CA ALA A 94 -0.36 9.33 -11.70
C ALA A 94 -1.42 10.05 -10.85
N LEU A 95 -2.33 10.79 -11.50
CA LEU A 95 -3.46 11.48 -10.85
C LEU A 95 -4.49 10.51 -10.27
N THR A 96 -4.66 9.32 -10.87
CA THR A 96 -5.57 8.29 -10.33
C THR A 96 -5.10 7.80 -8.95
N TYR A 97 -3.79 7.68 -8.75
CA TYR A 97 -3.24 7.21 -7.48
C TYR A 97 -3.04 8.31 -6.44
N ASP A 98 -2.65 9.52 -6.84
CA ASP A 98 -2.50 10.67 -5.94
C ASP A 98 -3.19 11.94 -6.50
N PRO A 99 -4.54 12.00 -6.46
CA PRO A 99 -5.30 13.14 -7.00
C PRO A 99 -5.03 14.46 -6.29
N ALA A 100 -4.52 14.41 -5.05
CA ALA A 100 -4.24 15.60 -4.25
C ALA A 100 -2.83 16.16 -4.48
N SER A 101 -2.00 15.47 -5.28
CA SER A 101 -0.64 15.88 -5.56
C SER A 101 -0.61 17.14 -6.43
N LYS A 102 -0.19 18.25 -5.82
CA LYS A 102 0.10 19.49 -6.56
C LYS A 102 1.24 19.32 -7.57
N VAL A 103 2.17 18.41 -7.31
CA VAL A 103 3.34 18.16 -8.16
C VAL A 103 2.96 17.49 -9.49
N ILE A 104 1.85 16.75 -9.53
CA ILE A 104 1.35 16.08 -10.75
C ILE A 104 0.43 17.03 -11.56
N ALA A 105 -0.26 17.95 -10.88
CA ALA A 105 -1.24 18.85 -11.50
C ALA A 105 -0.66 20.10 -12.18
N GLU A 106 0.65 20.34 -12.04
CA GLU A 106 1.41 21.44 -12.66
C GLU A 106 2.08 21.01 -13.98
#